data_AF-A0A4Y5WT18-F1
#
_entry.id   AF-A0A4Y5WT18-F1
#
_cell.length_a   1.000
_cell.length_b   1.000
_cell.length_c   1.000
_cell.angle_alpha   90.00
_cell.angle_beta   90.00
_cell.angle_gamma   90.00
#
_symmetry.space_group_name_H-M   'P 1'
#
loop_
_entity.id
_entity.type
_entity.pdbx_description
1 polymer ?
#
loop_
_entity_poly.entity_id
_entity_poly.type
_entity_poly.pdbx_seq_one_letter_code
_entity_poly.pdbx_strand_id
1 'polypeptide(L)'
;TENRLYIGWFGCLMIPTLLTAASCYIIAFIAAPPVDIDGIREPVAGSLLYGNNIISGAVIPSSNAIGIHFYPIWEAASVEEWLYNGGPYQLIVFHFLLGVASYMGREWELSYRLGMRPWIFVAFSAPVAAASAVFLVYPIGQGSFS
;
A
#
# COMPACT_ATOMS: atom_id res chain seq x y z
N THR A 1 17.11 20.08 14.49
CA THR A 1 15.69 20.45 14.26
C THR A 1 15.51 21.43 13.11
N GLU A 2 16.56 21.73 12.33
CA GLU A 2 16.56 22.85 11.39
C GLU A 2 16.04 22.53 9.99
N ASN A 3 15.81 21.25 9.68
CA ASN A 3 15.27 20.84 8.39
C ASN A 3 13.83 21.32 8.23
N ARG A 4 13.47 21.81 7.03
CA ARG A 4 12.10 22.24 6.69
C ARG A 4 11.05 21.16 6.94
N LEU A 5 11.43 19.90 6.70
CA LEU A 5 10.69 18.70 7.08
C LEU A 5 11.65 17.80 7.85
N TYR A 6 11.28 17.41 9.08
CA TYR A 6 12.09 16.50 9.89
C TYR A 6 12.28 15.16 9.16
N ILE A 7 13.47 14.59 9.21
CA ILE A 7 13.74 13.27 8.63
C ILE A 7 13.62 12.23 9.76
N GLY A 8 14.61 12.19 10.65
CA GLY A 8 14.69 11.19 11.71
C GLY A 8 15.06 9.80 11.19
N TRP A 9 15.33 8.86 12.10
CA TRP A 9 15.63 7.48 11.74
C TRP A 9 14.43 6.82 11.04
N PHE A 10 13.22 7.10 11.52
CA PHE A 10 12.01 6.60 10.88
C PHE A 10 11.77 7.21 9.50
N GLY A 11 12.20 8.45 9.26
CA GLY A 11 12.12 9.10 7.96
C GLY A 11 12.90 8.36 6.86
N CYS A 12 14.02 7.72 7.22
CA CYS A 12 14.83 6.94 6.28
C CYS A 12 14.07 5.74 5.69
N LEU A 13 13.10 5.16 6.43
CA LEU A 13 12.23 4.09 5.94
C LEU A 13 10.94 4.64 5.34
N MET A 14 10.33 5.63 6.01
CA MET A 14 9.06 6.25 5.61
C MET A 14 9.11 6.86 4.21
N ILE A 15 10.17 7.62 3.90
CA ILE A 15 10.26 8.36 2.63
C ILE A 15 10.28 7.40 1.42
N PRO A 16 11.23 6.44 1.31
CA PRO A 16 11.27 5.57 0.15
C PRO A 16 10.01 4.70 0.04
N THR A 17 9.49 4.18 1.15
CA THR A 17 8.29 3.32 1.12
C THR A 17 7.04 4.07 0.66
N LEU A 18 6.79 5.27 1.20
CA LEU A 18 5.64 6.08 0.78
C LEU A 18 5.78 6.61 -0.66
N LEU A 19 6.99 6.94 -1.11
CA LEU A 19 7.21 7.34 -2.50
C LEU A 19 6.96 6.18 -3.48
N THR A 20 7.40 4.97 -3.15
CA THR A 20 7.13 3.77 -3.94
C THR A 20 5.64 3.46 -3.98
N ALA A 21 4.95 3.48 -2.84
CA ALA A 21 3.50 3.23 -2.78
C ALA A 21 2.71 4.28 -3.58
N ALA A 22 3.02 5.57 -3.41
CA ALA A 22 2.33 6.65 -4.09
C ALA A 22 2.55 6.63 -5.61
N SER A 23 3.80 6.43 -6.05
CA SER A 23 4.12 6.36 -7.48
C SER A 23 3.43 5.18 -8.17
N CYS A 24 3.47 3.99 -7.55
CA CYS A 24 2.77 2.82 -8.08
C CYS A 24 1.25 3.02 -8.11
N TYR A 25 0.65 3.56 -7.03
CA TYR A 25 -0.78 3.84 -6.97
C TYR A 25 -1.23 4.80 -8.07
N ILE A 26 -0.52 5.92 -8.27
CA ILE A 26 -0.87 6.91 -9.29
C ILE A 26 -0.84 6.28 -10.69
N ILE A 27 0.22 5.54 -11.01
CA ILE A 27 0.34 4.89 -12.33
C ILE A 27 -0.73 3.82 -12.51
N ALA A 28 -0.94 2.95 -11.51
CA ALA A 28 -1.91 1.87 -11.59
C ALA A 28 -3.35 2.39 -11.70
N PHE A 29 -3.72 3.39 -10.91
CA PHE A 29 -5.05 4.00 -10.94
C PHE A 29 -5.36 4.65 -12.30
N ILE A 30 -4.35 5.19 -12.97
CA ILE A 30 -4.52 5.79 -14.30
C ILE A 30 -4.54 4.73 -15.40
N ALA A 31 -3.61 3.77 -15.39
CA ALA A 31 -3.26 3.00 -16.57
C ALA A 31 -3.14 1.47 -16.39
N ALA A 32 -3.40 0.91 -15.20
CA ALA A 32 -3.33 -0.55 -15.04
C ALA A 32 -4.35 -1.27 -15.95
N PRO A 33 -3.98 -2.38 -16.60
CA PRO A 33 -4.93 -3.23 -17.30
C PRO A 33 -5.90 -3.92 -16.33
N PRO A 34 -6.96 -4.56 -16.83
CA PRO A 34 -7.87 -5.36 -16.01
C PRO A 34 -7.15 -6.49 -15.26
N VAL A 35 -7.64 -6.80 -14.04
CA VAL A 35 -7.02 -7.74 -13.10
C VAL A 35 -7.98 -8.88 -12.76
N ASP A 36 -7.50 -10.11 -12.74
CA ASP A 36 -8.28 -11.31 -12.41
C ASP A 36 -8.38 -11.54 -10.89
N ILE A 37 -9.15 -10.68 -10.21
CA ILE A 37 -9.27 -10.61 -8.74
C ILE A 37 -9.69 -11.94 -8.11
N ASP A 38 -10.66 -12.65 -8.67
CA ASP A 38 -11.19 -13.89 -8.10
C ASP A 38 -10.43 -15.15 -8.58
N GLY A 39 -9.45 -14.99 -9.49
CA GLY A 39 -8.67 -16.09 -10.06
C GLY A 39 -9.48 -17.04 -10.95
N ILE A 40 -10.63 -16.57 -11.44
CA ILE A 40 -11.57 -17.32 -12.29
C ILE A 40 -11.43 -16.97 -13.77
N ARG A 41 -10.41 -16.20 -14.15
CA ARG A 41 -10.17 -15.69 -15.50
C ARG A 41 -11.22 -14.71 -15.96
N GLU A 42 -11.71 -13.88 -15.04
CA GLU A 42 -12.67 -12.79 -15.30
C GLU A 42 -12.06 -11.45 -14.86
N PRO A 43 -11.26 -10.79 -15.73
CA PRO A 43 -10.55 -9.57 -15.35
C PRO A 43 -11.48 -8.37 -15.13
N VAL A 44 -11.29 -7.66 -14.02
CA VAL A 44 -12.02 -6.45 -13.65
C VAL A 44 -11.20 -5.21 -14.01
N ALA A 45 -11.80 -4.27 -14.76
CA ALA A 45 -11.16 -3.01 -15.11
C ALA A 45 -11.25 -2.02 -13.94
N GLY A 46 -10.10 -1.59 -13.42
CA GLY A 46 -10.03 -0.61 -12.32
C GLY A 46 -9.53 0.78 -12.72
N SER A 47 -8.80 0.91 -13.82
CA SER A 47 -8.10 2.17 -14.13
C SER A 47 -8.91 3.13 -15.01
N LEU A 48 -8.52 4.41 -14.99
CA LEU A 48 -9.17 5.48 -15.75
C LEU A 48 -9.11 5.25 -17.27
N LEU A 49 -7.95 4.83 -17.80
CA LEU A 49 -7.78 4.57 -19.23
C LEU A 49 -8.58 3.35 -19.71
N TYR A 50 -9.07 2.51 -18.79
CA TYR A 50 -9.93 1.37 -19.08
C TYR A 50 -11.41 1.65 -18.74
N GLY A 51 -11.84 2.92 -18.81
CA GLY A 51 -13.25 3.30 -18.81
C GLY A 51 -13.84 3.65 -17.44
N ASN A 52 -13.01 3.81 -16.40
CA ASN A 52 -13.45 4.25 -15.08
C ASN A 52 -13.35 5.77 -14.91
N ASN A 53 -14.19 6.30 -14.02
CA ASN A 53 -14.08 7.66 -13.50
C ASN A 53 -13.51 7.64 -12.07
N ILE A 54 -13.43 8.80 -11.41
CA ILE A 54 -12.87 8.91 -10.04
C ILE A 54 -13.65 8.09 -9.01
N ILE A 55 -14.96 7.87 -9.21
CA ILE A 55 -15.81 7.10 -8.29
C ILE A 55 -15.70 5.61 -8.55
N SER A 56 -15.64 5.20 -9.82
CA SER A 56 -15.59 3.77 -10.19
C SER A 56 -14.16 3.20 -10.26
N GLY A 57 -13.14 4.07 -10.29
CA GLY A 57 -11.76 3.66 -10.40
C GLY A 57 -11.20 3.05 -9.12
N ALA A 58 -10.34 2.04 -9.27
CA ALA A 58 -9.65 1.35 -8.20
C ALA A 58 -8.34 0.72 -8.67
N VAL A 59 -7.41 0.49 -7.75
CA VAL A 59 -6.36 -0.50 -7.96
C VAL A 59 -6.92 -1.83 -7.46
N ILE A 60 -7.17 -2.74 -8.39
CA ILE A 60 -7.85 -4.01 -8.11
C ILE A 60 -6.95 -4.93 -7.26
N PRO A 61 -7.48 -5.58 -6.20
CA PRO A 61 -6.75 -6.55 -5.38
C PRO A 61 -6.08 -7.68 -6.17
N SER A 62 -5.07 -8.31 -5.56
CA SER A 62 -4.34 -9.41 -6.20
C SER A 62 -5.20 -10.66 -6.31
N SER A 63 -4.98 -11.44 -7.37
CA SER A 63 -5.79 -12.61 -7.68
C SER A 63 -5.89 -13.62 -6.52
N ASN A 64 -7.08 -14.18 -6.30
CA ASN A 64 -7.31 -15.27 -5.35
C ASN A 64 -6.51 -16.54 -5.70
N ALA A 65 -6.06 -16.69 -6.95
CA ALA A 65 -5.12 -17.74 -7.33
C ALA A 65 -3.75 -17.60 -6.63
N ILE A 66 -3.39 -16.39 -6.17
CA ILE A 66 -2.20 -16.12 -5.34
C ILE A 66 -2.52 -16.38 -3.87
N GLY A 67 -3.74 -16.11 -3.40
CA GLY A 67 -4.08 -16.21 -1.98
C GLY A 67 -3.23 -15.29 -1.11
N ILE A 68 -2.56 -15.85 -0.09
CA ILE A 68 -1.62 -15.13 0.80
C ILE A 68 -0.15 -15.22 0.37
N HIS A 69 0.14 -15.80 -0.80
CA HIS A 69 1.51 -15.86 -1.29
C HIS A 69 2.05 -14.44 -1.58
N PHE A 70 3.32 -14.24 -1.23
CA PHE A 70 4.02 -13.00 -1.53
C PHE A 70 4.34 -12.95 -3.02
N TYR A 71 3.78 -11.97 -3.73
CA TYR A 71 3.89 -11.87 -5.20
C TYR A 71 4.58 -10.57 -5.65
N PRO A 72 5.90 -10.45 -5.44
CA PRO A 72 6.70 -9.35 -5.94
C PRO A 72 6.90 -9.46 -7.46
N ILE A 73 7.35 -8.37 -8.09
CA ILE A 73 7.57 -8.30 -9.54
C ILE A 73 8.46 -9.44 -10.06
N TRP A 74 9.45 -9.88 -9.27
CA TRP A 74 10.39 -10.92 -9.68
C TRP A 74 9.89 -12.36 -9.51
N GLU A 75 8.70 -12.57 -8.94
CA GLU A 75 8.03 -13.89 -8.96
C GLU A 75 7.22 -14.09 -10.25
N ALA A 76 6.91 -13.02 -10.98
CA ALA A 76 6.24 -13.10 -12.27
C ALA A 76 7.24 -13.38 -13.41
N ALA A 77 6.79 -14.12 -14.42
CA ALA A 77 7.53 -14.37 -15.65
C ALA A 77 7.66 -13.10 -16.52
N SER A 78 6.73 -12.16 -16.39
CA SER A 78 6.78 -10.86 -17.07
C SER A 78 6.01 -9.77 -16.31
N VAL A 79 6.20 -8.52 -16.73
CA VAL A 79 5.45 -7.39 -16.16
C VAL A 79 3.96 -7.50 -16.49
N GLU A 80 3.61 -8.00 -17.67
CA GLU A 80 2.23 -8.21 -18.10
C GLU A 80 1.51 -9.23 -17.22
N GLU A 81 2.18 -10.35 -16.89
CA GLU A 81 1.62 -11.34 -15.95
C GLU A 81 1.44 -10.73 -14.56
N TRP A 82 2.44 -9.99 -14.07
CA TRP A 82 2.36 -9.31 -12.79
C TRP A 82 1.18 -8.33 -12.72
N LEU A 83 0.94 -7.58 -13.81
CA LEU A 83 -0.20 -6.68 -13.93
C LEU A 83 -1.53 -7.44 -14.00
N TYR A 84 -1.62 -8.52 -14.78
CA TYR A 84 -2.84 -9.34 -14.90
C TYR A 84 -3.28 -9.93 -13.55
N ASN A 85 -2.31 -10.32 -12.71
CA ASN A 85 -2.57 -10.91 -11.40
C ASN A 85 -2.71 -9.90 -10.25
N GLY A 86 -2.73 -8.59 -10.53
CA GLY A 86 -2.95 -7.56 -9.51
C GLY A 86 -1.76 -7.33 -8.59
N GLY A 87 -0.54 -7.61 -9.07
CA GLY A 87 0.70 -7.33 -8.37
C GLY A 87 0.86 -5.90 -7.82
N PRO A 88 0.38 -4.82 -8.50
CA PRO A 88 0.41 -3.47 -7.96
C PRO A 88 -0.24 -3.34 -6.58
N TYR A 89 -1.32 -4.08 -6.32
CA TYR A 89 -2.05 -4.00 -5.05
C TYR A 89 -1.17 -4.40 -3.86
N GLN A 90 -0.52 -5.57 -3.94
CA GLN A 90 0.37 -6.04 -2.87
C GLN A 90 1.56 -5.08 -2.68
N LEU A 91 2.17 -4.59 -3.78
CA LEU A 91 3.27 -3.63 -3.69
C LEU A 91 2.84 -2.36 -2.95
N ILE A 92 1.70 -1.78 -3.32
CA ILE A 92 1.18 -0.56 -2.70
C ILE A 92 0.87 -0.81 -1.22
N VAL A 93 0.11 -1.85 -0.90
CA VAL A 93 -0.32 -2.16 0.48
C VAL A 93 0.89 -2.36 1.40
N PHE A 94 1.86 -3.19 1.01
CA PHE A 94 3.00 -3.49 1.88
C PHE A 94 3.90 -2.27 2.09
N HIS A 95 4.19 -1.50 1.04
CA HIS A 95 4.97 -0.28 1.18
C HIS A 95 4.22 0.80 1.96
N PHE A 96 2.91 0.93 1.75
CA PHE A 96 2.05 1.86 2.49
C PHE A 96 2.05 1.54 3.99
N LEU A 97 1.81 0.29 4.38
CA LEU A 97 1.76 -0.12 5.79
C LEU A 97 3.10 0.10 6.51
N LEU A 98 4.23 -0.23 5.87
CA LEU A 98 5.57 0.10 6.39
C LEU A 98 5.78 1.61 6.51
N GLY A 99 5.32 2.37 5.52
CA GLY A 99 5.42 3.82 5.48
C GLY A 99 4.63 4.50 6.60
N VAL A 100 3.37 4.13 6.82
CA VAL A 100 2.53 4.72 7.88
C VAL A 100 2.94 4.27 9.27
N ALA A 101 3.43 3.04 9.45
CA ALA A 101 4.03 2.60 10.70
C ALA A 101 5.30 3.42 11.03
N SER A 102 6.14 3.67 10.02
CA SER A 102 7.31 4.54 10.16
C SER A 102 6.92 6.00 10.42
N TYR A 103 5.86 6.49 9.79
CA TYR A 103 5.32 7.83 10.04
C TYR A 103 4.89 7.99 11.51
N MET A 104 4.19 7.00 12.07
CA MET A 104 3.83 6.96 13.49
C MET A 104 5.08 7.03 14.38
N GLY A 105 6.13 6.24 14.08
CA GLY A 105 7.41 6.33 14.79
C GLY A 105 8.09 7.69 14.68
N ARG A 106 8.00 8.34 13.50
CA ARG A 106 8.55 9.68 13.26
C ARG A 106 7.84 10.77 14.07
N GLU A 107 6.52 10.65 14.29
CA GLU A 107 5.78 11.55 15.18
C GLU A 107 6.31 11.49 16.61
N TRP A 108 6.53 10.28 17.12
CA TRP A 108 7.17 10.09 18.42
C TRP A 108 8.59 10.66 18.45
N GLU A 109 9.41 10.34 17.44
CA GLU A 109 10.81 10.76 17.38
C GLU A 109 10.94 12.29 17.41
N LEU A 110 10.15 13.01 16.62
CA LEU A 110 10.16 14.47 16.61
C LEU A 110 9.63 15.05 17.93
N SER A 111 8.59 14.45 18.53
CA SER A 111 8.08 14.88 19.84
C SER A 111 9.20 14.86 20.89
N TYR A 112 10.05 13.83 20.88
CA TYR A 112 11.21 13.73 21.75
C TYR A 112 12.26 14.80 21.45
N ARG A 113 12.60 15.05 20.17
CA ARG A 113 13.57 16.10 19.79
C ARG A 113 13.14 17.51 20.23
N LEU A 114 11.84 17.75 20.36
CA LEU A 114 11.26 19.04 20.76
C LEU A 114 10.91 19.11 22.25
N GLY A 115 11.18 18.06 23.04
CA GLY A 115 10.80 18.02 24.46
C GLY A 115 9.29 18.03 24.71
N MET A 116 8.51 17.57 23.73
CA MET A 116 7.05 17.51 23.81
C MET A 116 6.58 16.27 24.59
N ARG A 117 5.33 16.34 25.03
CA ARG A 117 4.56 15.20 25.55
C ARG A 117 4.33 14.15 24.44
N PRO A 118 4.71 12.86 24.61
CA PRO A 118 4.78 11.90 23.51
C PRO A 118 3.48 11.09 23.30
N TRP A 119 2.35 11.73 22.99
CA TRP A 119 1.07 11.00 22.78
C TRP A 119 0.39 11.23 21.43
N ILE A 120 0.96 12.07 20.56
CA ILE A 120 0.40 12.29 19.21
C ILE A 120 0.39 10.97 18.42
N PHE A 121 1.52 10.26 18.41
CA PHE A 121 1.64 8.97 17.73
C PHE A 121 0.68 7.89 18.29
N VAL A 122 0.32 7.98 19.58
CA VAL A 122 -0.66 7.09 20.20
C VAL A 122 -2.05 7.35 19.62
N ALA A 123 -2.45 8.61 19.42
CA ALA A 123 -3.70 8.91 18.73
C ALA A 123 -3.66 8.46 17.27
N PHE A 124 -2.53 8.66 16.57
CA PHE A 124 -2.35 8.21 15.19
C PHE A 124 -2.33 6.68 15.04
N SER A 125 -2.08 5.92 16.12
CA SER A 125 -2.16 4.46 16.07
C SER A 125 -3.56 3.92 15.74
N ALA A 126 -4.63 4.66 16.06
CA ALA A 126 -6.00 4.25 15.76
C ALA A 126 -6.27 4.07 14.25
N PRO A 127 -6.02 5.07 13.38
CA PRO A 127 -6.16 4.87 11.94
C PRO A 127 -5.13 3.88 11.35
N VAL A 128 -3.91 3.78 11.90
CA VAL A 128 -2.93 2.77 11.46
C VAL A 128 -3.43 1.36 11.74
N ALA A 129 -4.03 1.13 12.91
CA ALA A 129 -4.65 -0.15 13.26
C ALA A 129 -5.84 -0.48 12.35
N ALA A 130 -6.71 0.50 12.07
CA ALA A 130 -7.83 0.32 11.15
C ALA A 130 -7.36 -0.05 9.73
N ALA A 131 -6.34 0.64 9.20
CA ALA A 131 -5.74 0.32 7.91
C ALA A 131 -5.12 -1.08 7.89
N SER A 132 -4.39 -1.44 8.95
CA SER A 132 -3.79 -2.78 9.10
C SER A 132 -4.84 -3.88 9.18
N ALA A 133 -5.98 -3.60 9.82
CA ALA A 133 -7.08 -4.54 9.93
C ALA A 133 -7.66 -4.90 8.55
N VAL A 134 -7.94 -3.89 7.71
CA VAL A 134 -8.58 -4.10 6.40
C VAL A 134 -7.60 -4.58 5.32
N PHE A 135 -6.35 -4.11 5.32
CA PHE A 135 -5.39 -4.43 4.26
C PHE A 135 -4.50 -5.64 4.55
N LEU A 136 -4.46 -6.14 5.80
CA LEU A 136 -3.58 -7.24 6.18
C LEU A 136 -4.27 -8.30 7.02
N VAL A 137 -4.87 -7.92 8.16
CA VAL A 137 -5.43 -8.91 9.10
C VAL A 137 -6.62 -9.65 8.49
N TYR A 138 -7.55 -8.93 7.86
CA TYR A 138 -8.71 -9.54 7.22
C TYR A 138 -8.30 -10.47 6.06
N PRO A 139 -7.43 -10.07 5.11
CA PRO A 139 -6.86 -10.96 4.12
C PRO A 139 -6.24 -12.24 4.67
N ILE A 140 -5.42 -12.14 5.72
CA ILE A 140 -4.81 -13.31 6.37
C ILE A 140 -5.89 -14.23 6.95
N GLY A 141 -6.91 -13.66 7.60
CA GLY A 141 -8.02 -14.43 8.17
C GLY A 141 -8.88 -15.14 7.12
N GLN A 142 -9.02 -14.56 5.91
CA GLN A 142 -9.74 -15.17 4.79
C GLN A 142 -8.87 -16.07 3.90
N GLY A 143 -7.54 -15.99 4.03
CA GLY A 143 -6.60 -16.77 3.22
C GLY A 143 -6.34 -16.19 1.83
N SER A 144 -6.68 -14.91 1.58
CA SER A 144 -6.41 -14.25 0.30
C SER A 144 -6.34 -12.73 0.42
N PHE A 145 -5.53 -12.10 -0.42
CA PHE A 145 -5.49 -10.65 -0.64
C PHE A 145 -6.48 -10.15 -1.70
N SER A 146 -7.31 -11.01 -2.29
CA SER A 146 -8.39 -10.69 -3.24
C SER A 146 -9.55 -9.93 -2.60
#